data_AF-A0A967Z591-F1
#
_entry.id   AF-A0A967Z591-F1
#
_cell.length_a   1.000
_cell.length_b   1.000
_cell.length_c   1.000
_cell.angle_alpha   90.00
_cell.angle_beta   90.00
_cell.angle_gamma   90.00
#
_symmetry.space_group_name_H-M   'P 1'
#
loop_
_entity.id
_entity.type
_entity.pdbx_description
1 polymer ?
#
loop_
_entity_poly.entity_id
_entity_poly.type
_entity_poly.pdbx_seq_one_letter_code
_entity_poly.pdbx_strand_id
1 'polypeptide(L)'
;DDWPDEKLWDELEVRFGTDVAATIERGPSIEKSIAPLRSFVFEPMRHGSLLLAGDAAHIVPPTGAKGLNLAASDVAYLSKALTAFFDDADEYGIVQYSERALSRVWKSERFSWYLTNLMHRFPEAGTFERRMQIAELQYIASSRAAQTAIAENYVGLPL
;
A
#
# COMPACT_ATOMS: atom_id res chain seq x y z
N ASP A 1 -13.49 25.37 7.36
CA ASP A 1 -12.40 24.49 6.93
C ASP A 1 -11.34 24.56 8.01
N ASP A 2 -11.10 23.47 8.75
CA ASP A 2 -10.19 23.44 9.91
C ASP A 2 -8.71 23.31 9.49
N TRP A 3 -8.47 23.09 8.20
CA TRP A 3 -7.16 22.99 7.56
C TRP A 3 -7.07 23.96 6.36
N PRO A 4 -6.97 25.28 6.62
CA PRO A 4 -6.64 26.24 5.57
C PRO A 4 -5.23 25.98 5.00
N ASP A 5 -4.97 26.46 3.79
CA ASP A 5 -3.75 26.17 3.05
C ASP A 5 -2.48 26.60 3.80
N GLU A 6 -2.50 27.76 4.45
CA GLU A 6 -1.39 28.25 5.28
C GLU A 6 -1.05 27.26 6.40
N LYS A 7 -2.07 26.76 7.12
CA LYS A 7 -1.88 25.78 8.19
C LYS A 7 -1.34 24.45 7.67
N LEU A 8 -1.74 24.03 6.47
CA LEU A 8 -1.19 22.84 5.83
C LEU A 8 0.30 23.03 5.51
N TRP A 9 0.67 24.16 4.91
CA TRP A 9 2.06 24.47 4.58
C TRP A 9 2.95 24.58 5.82
N ASP A 10 2.48 25.28 6.86
CA ASP A 10 3.20 25.43 8.11
C ASP A 10 3.47 24.06 8.76
N GLU A 11 2.48 23.16 8.78
CA GLU A 11 2.64 21.83 9.34
C GLU A 11 3.59 20.94 8.51
N LEU A 12 3.56 21.06 7.18
CA LEU A 12 4.47 20.31 6.30
C LEU A 12 5.93 20.72 6.53
N GLU A 13 6.22 22.02 6.58
CA GLU A 13 7.58 22.52 6.82
C GLU A 13 8.14 22.06 8.17
N VAL A 14 7.31 22.07 9.23
CA VAL A 14 7.70 21.54 10.55
C VAL A 14 8.09 20.06 10.47
N ARG A 15 7.35 19.25 9.70
CA ARG A 15 7.58 17.80 9.60
C ARG A 15 8.73 17.42 8.67
N PHE A 16 9.00 18.22 7.64
CA PHE A 16 10.11 18.01 6.72
C PHE A 16 11.47 18.46 7.29
N GLY A 17 11.46 19.35 8.28
CA GLY A 17 12.67 19.91 8.87
C GLY A 17 13.24 21.07 8.06
N THR A 18 14.17 21.82 8.68
CA THR A 18 14.62 23.14 8.19
C THR A 18 15.20 23.11 6.78
N ASP A 19 15.97 22.08 6.45
CA ASP A 19 16.73 22.03 5.19
C ASP A 19 15.79 21.85 3.99
N VAL A 20 14.77 20.99 4.13
CA VAL A 20 13.77 20.77 3.09
C VAL A 20 12.77 21.91 3.08
N ALA A 21 12.33 22.39 4.25
CA ALA A 21 11.39 23.51 4.36
C ALA A 21 11.88 24.77 3.63
N ALA A 22 13.18 25.08 3.69
CA ALA A 22 13.77 26.21 2.98
C ALA A 22 13.65 26.16 1.45
N THR A 23 13.31 24.99 0.89
CA THR A 23 13.16 24.75 -0.56
C THR A 23 11.71 24.61 -1.01
N ILE A 24 10.74 24.62 -0.09
CA ILE A 24 9.33 24.43 -0.42
C ILE A 24 8.76 25.68 -1.08
N GLU A 25 8.22 25.51 -2.29
CA GLU A 25 7.42 26.53 -2.96
C GLU A 25 5.94 26.37 -2.58
N ARG A 26 5.41 27.33 -1.81
CA ARG A 26 4.01 27.32 -1.38
C ARG A 26 3.08 27.80 -2.51
N GLY A 27 1.85 27.27 -2.53
CA GLY A 27 0.81 27.68 -3.47
C GLY A 27 -0.61 27.34 -2.99
N PRO A 28 -1.65 27.84 -3.67
CA PRO A 28 -3.03 27.49 -3.34
C PRO A 28 -3.30 26.02 -3.62
N SER A 29 -4.11 25.39 -2.77
CA SER A 29 -4.56 24.02 -2.97
C SER A 29 -5.50 23.92 -4.19
N ILE A 30 -5.31 22.87 -5.00
CA ILE A 30 -6.22 22.52 -6.11
C ILE A 30 -7.33 21.60 -5.59
N GLU A 31 -6.97 20.68 -4.69
CA GLU A 31 -7.87 19.73 -4.04
C GLU A 31 -7.37 19.47 -2.60
N LYS A 32 -8.31 19.26 -1.67
CA LYS A 32 -8.02 18.85 -0.29
C LYS A 32 -9.07 17.84 0.17
N SER A 33 -8.59 16.69 0.62
CA SER A 33 -9.40 15.65 1.23
C SER A 33 -8.66 14.93 2.34
N ILE A 34 -9.40 14.25 3.20
CA ILE A 34 -8.86 13.38 4.25
C ILE A 34 -9.18 11.95 3.88
N ALA A 35 -8.14 11.16 3.59
CA ALA A 35 -8.28 9.74 3.31
C ALA A 35 -8.05 8.92 4.59
N PRO A 36 -9.00 8.08 5.04
CA PRO A 36 -8.78 7.18 6.16
C PRO A 36 -7.82 6.05 5.76
N LEU A 37 -6.87 5.73 6.64
CA LEU A 37 -6.02 4.55 6.46
C LEU A 37 -6.80 3.30 6.86
N ARG A 38 -6.83 2.29 5.97
CA ARG A 38 -7.51 1.01 6.20
C ARG A 38 -6.73 -0.12 5.51
N SER A 39 -6.65 -1.27 6.18
CA SER A 39 -6.34 -2.56 5.56
C SER A 39 -7.62 -3.40 5.53
N PHE A 40 -7.89 -4.08 4.42
CA PHE A 40 -9.05 -4.96 4.26
C PHE A 40 -8.74 -6.01 3.20
N VAL A 41 -9.09 -7.26 3.46
CA VAL A 41 -8.98 -8.37 2.50
C VAL A 41 -10.23 -9.24 2.62
N PHE A 42 -10.86 -9.55 1.49
CA PHE A 42 -12.00 -10.45 1.40
C PHE A 42 -11.59 -11.81 0.84
N GLU A 43 -11.91 -12.88 1.57
CA GLU A 43 -11.60 -14.25 1.18
C GLU A 43 -12.86 -15.13 1.21
N PRO A 44 -13.14 -15.90 0.14
CA PRO A 44 -12.43 -15.96 -1.14
C PRO A 44 -12.80 -14.79 -2.08
N MET A 45 -11.94 -14.45 -3.03
CA MET A 45 -12.18 -13.42 -4.07
C MET A 45 -13.12 -13.88 -5.20
N ARG A 46 -13.91 -14.94 -4.98
CA ARG A 46 -14.80 -15.55 -5.98
C ARG A 46 -16.01 -16.23 -5.33
N HIS A 47 -17.17 -16.12 -5.99
CA HIS A 47 -18.37 -16.91 -5.68
C HIS A 47 -19.08 -17.34 -6.97
N GLY A 48 -19.03 -18.62 -7.32
CA GLY A 48 -19.58 -19.12 -8.59
C GLY A 48 -18.94 -18.42 -9.79
N SER A 49 -19.74 -17.68 -10.57
CA SER A 49 -19.28 -16.88 -11.71
C SER A 49 -18.93 -15.42 -11.36
N LEU A 50 -19.07 -15.01 -10.10
CA LEU A 50 -18.64 -13.70 -9.62
C LEU A 50 -17.17 -13.75 -9.21
N LEU A 51 -16.35 -12.86 -9.79
CA LEU A 51 -14.94 -12.66 -9.43
C LEU A 51 -14.73 -11.21 -8.98
N LEU A 52 -14.01 -11.02 -7.86
CA LEU A 52 -13.72 -9.69 -7.30
C LEU A 52 -12.28 -9.30 -7.62
N ALA A 53 -12.04 -8.02 -7.95
CA ALA A 53 -10.72 -7.47 -8.24
C ALA A 53 -10.56 -6.06 -7.68
N GLY A 54 -9.33 -5.69 -7.29
CA GLY A 54 -9.02 -4.37 -6.73
C GLY A 54 -9.80 -4.09 -5.44
N ASP A 55 -10.23 -2.83 -5.28
CA ASP A 55 -10.94 -2.35 -4.08
C ASP A 55 -12.24 -3.10 -3.75
N ALA A 56 -12.81 -3.85 -4.69
CA ALA A 56 -13.93 -4.75 -4.41
C ALA A 56 -13.54 -5.96 -3.53
N ALA A 57 -12.26 -6.30 -3.48
CA ALA A 57 -11.71 -7.44 -2.75
C ALA A 57 -10.74 -7.04 -1.64
N HIS A 58 -9.96 -5.97 -1.81
CA HIS A 58 -8.95 -5.57 -0.84
C HIS A 58 -8.68 -4.05 -0.84
N ILE A 59 -8.33 -3.50 0.32
CA ILE A 59 -7.96 -2.08 0.50
C ILE A 59 -6.66 -2.05 1.26
N VAL A 60 -5.65 -1.36 0.75
CA VAL A 60 -4.34 -1.20 1.41
C VAL A 60 -4.11 0.25 1.86
N PRO A 61 -3.40 0.49 2.97
CA PRO A 61 -2.98 1.83 3.34
C PRO A 61 -2.12 2.46 2.23
N PRO A 62 -2.32 3.76 1.92
CA PRO A 62 -1.61 4.43 0.83
C PRO A 62 -0.09 4.51 1.05
N THR A 63 0.39 4.27 2.26
CA THR A 63 1.82 4.31 2.63
C THR A 63 2.69 3.37 1.78
N GLY A 64 2.16 2.22 1.36
CA GLY A 64 2.88 1.29 0.49
C GLY A 64 2.71 1.55 -1.01
N ALA A 65 1.82 2.48 -1.40
CA ALA A 65 1.43 2.77 -2.79
C ALA A 65 1.02 1.51 -3.59
N LYS A 66 0.27 0.59 -2.98
CA LYS A 66 -0.04 -0.74 -3.55
C LYS A 66 -1.43 -0.92 -4.17
N GLY A 67 -2.43 -0.11 -3.83
CA GLY A 67 -3.84 -0.38 -4.18
C GLY A 67 -4.07 -0.60 -5.68
N LEU A 68 -3.78 0.42 -6.50
CA LEU A 68 -3.92 0.32 -7.96
C LEU A 68 -3.04 -0.78 -8.57
N ASN A 69 -1.83 -0.98 -8.06
CA ASN A 69 -0.90 -2.01 -8.54
C ASN A 69 -1.41 -3.44 -8.26
N LEU A 70 -2.07 -3.64 -7.12
CA LEU A 70 -2.75 -4.90 -6.79
C LEU A 70 -3.95 -5.12 -7.70
N ALA A 71 -4.79 -4.10 -7.90
CA ALA A 71 -5.92 -4.19 -8.83
C ALA A 71 -5.45 -4.57 -10.25
N ALA A 72 -4.36 -3.98 -10.74
CA ALA A 72 -3.77 -4.33 -12.03
C ALA A 72 -3.28 -5.79 -12.09
N SER A 73 -2.74 -6.31 -10.97
CA SER A 73 -2.30 -7.70 -10.86
C SER A 73 -3.48 -8.66 -10.91
N ASP A 74 -4.57 -8.36 -10.19
CA ASP A 74 -5.81 -9.13 -10.22
C ASP A 74 -6.38 -9.20 -11.63
N VAL A 75 -6.46 -8.06 -12.31
CA VAL A 75 -6.93 -7.98 -13.71
C VAL A 75 -6.04 -8.79 -14.64
N ALA A 76 -4.72 -8.81 -14.43
CA ALA A 76 -3.81 -9.63 -15.22
C ALA A 76 -4.05 -11.14 -15.01
N TYR A 77 -4.33 -11.58 -13.77
CA TYR A 77 -4.70 -12.97 -13.49
C TYR A 77 -6.06 -13.34 -14.08
N LEU A 78 -7.06 -12.48 -13.90
CA LEU A 78 -8.40 -12.68 -14.45
C LEU A 78 -8.42 -12.70 -15.97
N SER A 79 -7.69 -11.78 -16.62
CA SER A 79 -7.61 -11.74 -18.09
C SER A 79 -7.08 -13.07 -18.64
N LYS A 80 -5.98 -13.59 -18.09
CA LYS A 80 -5.45 -14.91 -18.50
C LYS A 80 -6.42 -16.05 -18.25
N ALA A 81 -7.08 -16.05 -17.08
CA ALA A 81 -8.04 -17.08 -16.70
C ALA A 81 -9.30 -17.07 -17.60
N LEU A 82 -9.82 -15.88 -17.91
CA LEU A 82 -11.00 -15.72 -18.75
C LEU A 82 -10.69 -16.07 -20.21
N THR A 83 -9.53 -15.67 -20.74
CA THR A 83 -9.11 -16.07 -22.09
C THR A 83 -9.05 -17.58 -22.23
N ALA A 84 -8.35 -18.28 -21.31
CA ALA A 84 -8.26 -19.75 -21.36
C ALA A 84 -9.64 -20.42 -21.19
N PHE A 85 -10.52 -19.86 -20.36
CA PHE A 85 -11.86 -20.40 -20.18
C PHE A 85 -12.72 -20.29 -21.45
N PHE A 86 -12.66 -19.16 -22.17
CA PHE A 86 -13.49 -18.96 -23.36
C PHE A 86 -12.91 -19.57 -24.63
N ASP A 87 -11.58 -19.51 -24.81
CA ASP A 87 -10.93 -19.98 -26.03
C ASP A 87 -10.64 -21.50 -25.97
N ASP A 88 -10.23 -22.00 -24.80
CA ASP A 88 -9.75 -23.37 -24.62
C ASP A 88 -10.67 -24.26 -23.75
N ALA A 89 -11.78 -23.70 -23.23
CA ALA A 89 -12.66 -24.35 -22.24
C ALA A 89 -11.91 -24.79 -20.95
N ASP A 90 -10.81 -24.11 -20.61
CA ASP A 90 -10.01 -24.41 -19.42
C ASP A 90 -10.48 -23.58 -18.21
N GLU A 91 -11.13 -24.25 -17.26
CA GLU A 91 -11.59 -23.62 -16.01
C GLU A 91 -10.52 -23.48 -14.91
N TYR A 92 -9.34 -24.07 -15.10
CA TYR A 92 -8.31 -24.14 -14.06
C TYR A 92 -7.91 -22.74 -13.56
N GLY A 93 -7.73 -21.78 -14.47
CA GLY A 93 -7.40 -20.39 -14.11
C GLY A 93 -8.47 -19.71 -13.27
N ILE A 94 -9.75 -19.97 -13.55
CA ILE A 94 -10.89 -19.39 -12.83
C ILE A 94 -11.02 -20.01 -11.43
N VAL A 95 -10.84 -21.33 -11.32
CA VAL A 95 -10.89 -22.04 -10.04
C VAL A 95 -9.76 -21.60 -9.11
N GLN A 96 -8.57 -21.38 -9.66
CA GLN A 96 -7.37 -21.02 -8.91
C GLN A 96 -7.19 -19.51 -8.67
N TYR A 97 -8.08 -18.67 -9.21
CA TYR A 97 -7.95 -17.22 -9.17
C TYR A 97 -7.73 -16.67 -7.74
N SER A 98 -8.63 -17.03 -6.81
CA SER A 98 -8.58 -16.52 -5.44
C SER A 98 -7.25 -16.84 -4.76
N GLU A 99 -6.77 -18.07 -4.86
CA GLU A 99 -5.51 -18.49 -4.23
C GLU A 99 -4.30 -17.73 -4.80
N ARG A 100 -4.24 -17.59 -6.13
CA ARG A 100 -3.15 -16.89 -6.82
C ARG A 100 -3.14 -15.40 -6.48
N ALA A 101 -4.29 -14.74 -6.55
CA ALA A 101 -4.41 -13.33 -6.23
C ALA A 101 -4.08 -13.06 -4.75
N LEU A 102 -4.66 -13.84 -3.82
CA LEU A 102 -4.44 -13.66 -2.38
C LEU A 102 -2.98 -13.84 -1.97
N SER A 103 -2.23 -14.75 -2.60
CA SER A 103 -0.78 -14.92 -2.35
C SER A 103 -0.01 -13.62 -2.58
N ARG A 104 -0.42 -12.80 -3.54
CA ARG A 104 0.17 -11.49 -3.83
C ARG A 104 -0.40 -10.38 -2.94
N VAL A 105 -1.72 -10.36 -2.74
CA VAL A 105 -2.41 -9.37 -1.89
C VAL A 105 -1.80 -9.38 -0.49
N TRP A 106 -1.63 -10.54 0.15
CA TRP A 106 -1.05 -10.62 1.49
C TRP A 106 0.39 -10.13 1.59
N LYS A 107 1.21 -10.36 0.56
CA LYS A 107 2.59 -9.84 0.54
C LYS A 107 2.61 -8.31 0.49
N SER A 108 1.70 -7.72 -0.29
CA SER A 108 1.55 -6.27 -0.42
C SER A 108 0.90 -5.63 0.81
N GLU A 109 -0.07 -6.29 1.43
CA GLU A 109 -0.67 -5.88 2.71
C GLU A 109 0.37 -5.87 3.83
N ARG A 110 1.12 -6.97 3.99
CA ARG A 110 2.22 -7.05 4.96
C ARG A 110 3.21 -5.90 4.81
N PHE A 111 3.58 -5.57 3.57
CA PHE A 111 4.52 -4.47 3.31
C PHE A 111 3.90 -3.10 3.61
N SER A 112 2.66 -2.86 3.19
CA SER A 112 1.95 -1.60 3.45
C SER A 112 1.72 -1.39 4.95
N TRP A 113 1.33 -2.44 5.67
CA TRP A 113 1.20 -2.45 7.12
C TRP A 113 2.53 -2.16 7.81
N TYR A 114 3.63 -2.81 7.38
CA TYR A 114 4.96 -2.57 7.94
C TYR A 114 5.39 -1.11 7.80
N LEU A 115 5.28 -0.53 6.59
CA LEU A 115 5.62 0.88 6.36
C LEU A 115 4.70 1.83 7.15
N THR A 116 3.41 1.49 7.28
CA THR A 116 2.47 2.29 8.07
C THR A 116 2.91 2.36 9.52
N ASN A 117 3.27 1.21 10.12
CA ASN A 117 3.76 1.14 11.50
C ASN A 117 5.12 1.81 11.71
N LEU A 118 5.98 1.80 10.68
CA LEU A 118 7.30 2.41 10.74
C LEU A 118 7.25 3.95 10.65
N MET A 119 6.34 4.48 9.84
CA MET A 119 6.34 5.90 9.44
C MET A 119 5.28 6.76 10.14
N HIS A 120 4.33 6.17 10.87
CA HIS A 120 3.28 6.92 11.58
C HIS A 120 3.47 6.91 13.10
N ARG A 121 2.96 7.96 13.75
CA ARG A 121 2.80 8.02 15.20
C ARG A 121 1.36 7.63 15.55
N PHE A 122 1.21 6.61 16.39
CA PHE A 122 -0.09 6.18 16.91
C PHE A 122 -0.30 6.78 18.30
N PRO A 123 -1.48 7.34 18.61
CA PRO A 123 -1.76 7.97 19.91
C PRO A 123 -1.52 7.04 21.11
N GLU A 124 -1.72 5.74 20.91
CA GLU A 124 -1.62 4.70 21.93
C GLU A 124 -0.20 4.13 22.07
N ALA A 125 0.72 4.48 21.16
CA ALA A 125 2.09 3.98 21.18
C ALA A 125 2.89 4.63 22.32
N GLY A 126 3.52 3.78 23.13
CA GLY A 126 4.34 4.20 24.25
C GLY A 126 5.77 4.57 23.85
N THR A 127 6.58 4.87 24.86
CA THR A 127 7.99 5.21 24.69
C THR A 127 8.83 4.06 24.15
N PHE A 128 8.44 2.81 24.46
CA PHE A 128 9.11 1.61 23.97
C PHE A 128 8.90 1.44 22.45
N GLU A 129 7.66 1.48 21.99
CA GLU A 129 7.30 1.37 20.57
C GLU A 129 8.00 2.45 19.74
N ARG A 130 8.09 3.68 20.29
CA ARG A 130 8.81 4.76 19.63
C ARG A 130 10.30 4.48 19.48
N ARG A 131 10.95 3.91 20.50
CA ARG A 131 12.36 3.51 20.42
C ARG A 131 12.57 2.38 19.44
N MET A 132 11.65 1.42 19.37
CA MET A 132 11.68 0.34 18.37
C MET A 132 11.55 0.86 16.95
N GLN A 133 10.63 1.79 16.67
CA GLN A 133 10.52 2.44 15.36
C GLN A 133 11.84 3.12 14.94
N ILE A 134 12.47 3.87 15.86
CA ILE A 134 13.74 4.56 15.58
C ILE A 134 14.86 3.55 15.31
N ALA A 135 14.96 2.48 16.10
CA ALA A 135 15.94 1.43 15.91
C ALA A 135 15.77 0.75 14.53
N GLU A 136 14.53 0.48 14.11
CA GLU A 136 14.24 -0.10 12.80
C GLU A 136 14.65 0.84 11.66
N LEU A 137 14.32 2.14 11.76
CA LEU A 137 14.76 3.14 10.79
C LEU A 137 16.30 3.22 10.68
N GLN A 138 17.00 3.16 11.82
CA GLN A 138 18.46 3.15 11.85
C GLN A 138 19.05 1.87 11.23
N TYR A 139 18.43 0.72 11.48
CA TYR A 139 18.82 -0.54 10.87
C TYR A 139 18.65 -0.48 9.34
N ILE A 140 17.52 0.02 8.85
CA ILE A 140 17.29 0.24 7.42
C ILE A 140 18.34 1.19 6.83
N ALA A 141 18.64 2.29 7.52
CA ALA A 141 19.61 3.28 7.02
C ALA A 141 21.04 2.71 6.87
N SER A 142 21.39 1.70 7.67
CA SER A 142 22.75 1.14 7.74
C SER A 142 22.93 -0.24 7.12
N SER A 143 21.84 -0.98 6.85
CA SER A 143 21.87 -2.35 6.34
C SER A 143 21.41 -2.44 4.88
N ARG A 144 22.34 -2.80 3.99
CA ARG A 144 22.03 -3.07 2.58
C ARG A 144 20.98 -4.18 2.40
N ALA A 145 20.99 -5.19 3.27
CA ALA A 145 20.02 -6.28 3.23
C ALA A 145 18.60 -5.76 3.52
N ALA A 146 18.45 -4.93 4.56
CA ALA A 146 17.16 -4.30 4.90
C ALA A 146 16.68 -3.36 3.78
N GLN A 147 17.58 -2.55 3.22
CA GLN A 147 17.27 -1.67 2.08
C GLN A 147 16.81 -2.46 0.85
N THR A 148 17.46 -3.60 0.57
CA THR A 148 17.08 -4.48 -0.55
C THR A 148 15.68 -5.06 -0.33
N ALA A 149 15.37 -5.51 0.89
CA ALA A 149 14.05 -6.02 1.23
C ALA A 149 12.95 -4.95 1.09
N ILE A 150 13.24 -3.69 1.45
CA ILE A 150 12.30 -2.59 1.18
C ILE A 150 12.18 -2.34 -0.31
N ALA A 151 13.31 -2.26 -1.03
CA ALA A 151 13.33 -1.94 -2.45
C ALA A 151 12.54 -2.94 -3.30
N GLU A 152 12.75 -4.24 -3.11
CA GLU A 152 12.03 -5.28 -3.87
C GLU A 152 10.51 -5.23 -3.64
N ASN A 153 10.08 -4.94 -2.40
CA ASN A 153 8.67 -4.81 -2.09
C ASN A 153 8.13 -3.48 -2.63
N TYR A 154 8.91 -2.41 -2.63
CA TYR A 154 8.50 -1.08 -3.11
C TYR A 154 8.31 -1.06 -4.63
N VAL A 155 9.22 -1.65 -5.41
CA VAL A 155 9.06 -1.78 -6.88
C VAL A 155 8.00 -2.81 -7.28
N GLY A 156 7.66 -3.73 -6.37
CA GLY A 156 6.64 -4.75 -6.57
C GLY A 156 7.25 -6.10 -6.94
N LEU A 157 6.69 -7.16 -6.34
CA LEU A 157 7.15 -8.53 -6.55
C LEU A 157 6.73 -9.04 -7.94
N PRO A 158 7.38 -10.09 -8.49
CA PRO A 158 6.97 -10.70 -9.76
C PRO A 158 5.51 -11.17 -9.77
N LEU A 159 4.88 -11.14 -10.95
CA LEU A 159 3.51 -11.64 -11.19
C LEU A 159 3.45 -13.16 -11.32
#